data_AF-A0A8B6GK07-F1
#
_entry.id   AF-A0A8B6GK07-F1
#
_cell.length_a   1.000
_cell.length_b   1.000
_cell.length_c   1.000
_cell.angle_alpha   90.00
_cell.angle_beta   90.00
_cell.angle_gamma   90.00
#
_symmetry.space_group_name_H-M   'P 1'
#
loop_
_entity.id
_entity.type
_entity.pdbx_description
1 polymer ?
#
loop_
_entity_poly.entity_id
_entity_poly.type
_entity_poly.pdbx_seq_one_letter_code
_entity_poly.pdbx_strand_id
1 'polypeptide(L)'
;MHFSIPDTSALKDDGGTSYTSFNVHINGVFHCSVRYSLLNAFNEELKKEFGATVLPPFPPKKLFGMTPEKLEERRLMLERYVQIVSQEPRIANSDIFNGFLLKAQQETQKETSEAVTLDVFLMNGYKITVKIMSTDQTEDVLETVASQLELPEEFTYYFTLYLVRKEEDGDNSKSLVEMLD
;
A
#
# COMPACT_ATOMS: atom_id res chain seq x y z
N MET A 1 2.20 -11.31 0.63
CA MET A 1 0.92 -10.58 0.42
C MET A 1 0.03 -11.34 -0.56
N HIS A 2 -1.25 -11.56 -0.25
CA HIS A 2 -2.21 -12.21 -1.15
C HIS A 2 -3.02 -11.16 -1.92
N PHE A 3 -2.76 -11.03 -3.23
CA PHE A 3 -3.46 -10.06 -4.08
C PHE A 3 -4.70 -10.65 -4.75
N SER A 4 -5.76 -9.84 -4.87
CA SER A 4 -6.91 -10.11 -5.74
C SER A 4 -7.45 -8.81 -6.34
N ILE A 5 -8.24 -8.92 -7.39
CA ILE A 5 -8.98 -7.82 -8.01
C ILE A 5 -10.44 -8.27 -8.16
N PRO A 6 -11.23 -8.37 -7.08
CA PRO A 6 -12.53 -9.04 -7.10
C PRO A 6 -13.54 -8.39 -8.06
N ASP A 7 -13.44 -7.09 -8.29
CA ASP A 7 -14.41 -6.34 -9.08
C ASP A 7 -13.81 -5.08 -9.75
N THR A 8 -14.66 -4.38 -10.49
CA THR A 8 -14.33 -3.13 -11.18
C THR A 8 -15.36 -2.07 -10.85
N SER A 9 -14.94 -0.81 -10.85
CA SER A 9 -15.82 0.34 -10.63
C SER A 9 -15.79 1.32 -11.79
N ALA A 10 -16.87 2.07 -11.99
CA ALA A 10 -16.91 3.22 -12.89
C ALA A 10 -16.65 4.49 -12.10
N LEU A 11 -15.47 5.07 -12.26
CA LEU A 11 -15.05 6.31 -11.60
C LEU A 11 -15.06 7.47 -12.59
N LYS A 12 -15.03 8.71 -12.09
CA LYS A 12 -14.89 9.91 -12.91
C LYS A 12 -13.55 10.57 -12.67
N ASP A 13 -12.91 11.04 -13.72
CA ASP A 13 -11.76 11.95 -13.59
C ASP A 13 -12.23 13.37 -13.20
N ASP A 14 -11.28 14.26 -12.94
CA ASP A 14 -11.56 15.65 -12.57
C ASP A 14 -12.29 16.42 -13.69
N GLY A 15 -12.17 15.95 -14.94
CA GLY A 15 -12.90 16.45 -16.10
C GLY A 15 -14.32 15.87 -16.24
N GLY A 16 -14.75 14.99 -15.33
CA GLY A 16 -16.06 14.34 -15.33
C GLY A 16 -16.19 13.16 -16.29
N THR A 17 -15.13 12.77 -16.99
CA THR A 17 -15.12 11.63 -17.91
C THR A 17 -15.08 10.33 -17.12
N SER A 18 -16.02 9.43 -17.44
CA SER A 18 -16.08 8.11 -16.80
C SER A 18 -14.96 7.20 -17.30
N TYR A 19 -14.31 6.49 -16.38
CA TYR A 19 -13.33 5.46 -16.67
C TYR A 19 -13.55 4.23 -15.78
N THR A 20 -13.09 3.08 -16.26
CA THR A 20 -13.10 1.85 -15.45
C THR A 20 -11.85 1.75 -14.60
N SER A 21 -12.06 1.52 -13.31
CA SER A 21 -11.02 1.19 -12.34
C SER A 21 -11.12 -0.28 -11.89
N PHE A 22 -9.99 -0.82 -11.45
CA PHE A 22 -9.83 -2.17 -10.95
C PHE A 22 -9.57 -2.09 -9.46
N ASN A 23 -10.44 -2.70 -8.66
CA ASN A 23 -10.35 -2.63 -7.20
C ASN A 23 -9.41 -3.73 -6.71
N VAL A 24 -8.22 -3.33 -6.26
CA VAL A 24 -7.17 -4.25 -5.79
C VAL A 24 -7.36 -4.48 -4.30
N HIS A 25 -7.37 -5.75 -3.90
CA HIS A 25 -7.42 -6.18 -2.51
C HIS A 25 -6.11 -6.88 -2.14
N ILE A 26 -5.66 -6.64 -0.90
CA ILE A 26 -4.50 -7.32 -0.30
C ILE A 26 -4.98 -8.03 0.96
N ASN A 27 -4.70 -9.33 1.05
CA ASN A 27 -5.13 -10.20 2.16
C ASN A 27 -6.65 -10.13 2.41
N GLY A 28 -7.44 -9.93 1.36
CA GLY A 28 -8.91 -9.84 1.42
C GLY A 28 -9.46 -8.44 1.69
N VAL A 29 -8.62 -7.47 2.06
CA VAL A 29 -9.02 -6.10 2.37
C VAL A 29 -8.82 -5.21 1.14
N PHE A 30 -9.77 -4.29 0.89
CA PHE A 30 -9.63 -3.29 -0.17
C PHE A 30 -8.38 -2.43 0.08
N HIS A 31 -7.52 -2.33 -0.93
CA HIS A 31 -6.27 -1.56 -0.85
C HIS A 31 -6.35 -0.28 -1.70
N CYS A 32 -6.66 -0.43 -2.99
CA CYS A 32 -6.72 0.72 -3.91
C CYS A 32 -7.62 0.45 -5.13
N SER A 33 -7.97 1.51 -5.86
CA SER A 33 -8.67 1.45 -7.14
C SER A 33 -7.81 2.06 -8.22
N VAL A 34 -7.35 1.25 -9.18
CA VAL A 34 -6.37 1.69 -10.20
C VAL A 34 -6.92 1.56 -11.60
N ARG A 35 -6.62 2.54 -12.46
CA ARG A 35 -6.94 2.46 -13.89
C ARG A 35 -5.94 1.57 -14.62
N TYR A 36 -6.37 0.89 -15.68
CA TYR A 36 -5.51 0.02 -16.50
C TYR A 36 -4.21 0.70 -16.96
N SER A 37 -4.26 1.98 -17.33
CA SER A 37 -3.07 2.70 -17.80
C SER A 37 -2.01 2.88 -16.71
N LEU A 38 -2.41 2.96 -15.44
CA LEU A 38 -1.49 3.06 -14.31
C LEU A 38 -0.78 1.72 -14.08
N LEU A 39 -1.52 0.61 -14.08
CA LEU A 39 -0.94 -0.74 -14.05
C LEU A 39 -0.03 -1.02 -15.25
N ASN A 40 -0.37 -0.49 -16.43
CA ASN A 40 0.48 -0.61 -17.61
C ASN A 40 1.79 0.17 -17.43
N ALA A 41 1.73 1.40 -16.91
CA ALA A 41 2.93 2.20 -16.64
C ALA A 41 3.84 1.51 -15.63
N PHE A 42 3.26 1.01 -14.54
CA PHE A 42 3.95 0.19 -13.55
C PHE A 42 4.63 -1.04 -14.16
N ASN A 43 3.92 -1.79 -15.01
CA ASN A 43 4.52 -2.92 -15.73
C ASN A 43 5.72 -2.49 -16.62
N GLU A 44 5.65 -1.34 -17.30
CA GLU A 44 6.78 -0.86 -18.11
C GLU A 44 7.99 -0.44 -17.24
N GLU A 45 7.75 0.12 -16.06
CA GLU A 45 8.78 0.43 -15.08
C GLU A 45 9.47 -0.85 -14.56
N LEU A 46 8.69 -1.86 -14.19
CA LEU A 46 9.22 -3.16 -13.81
C LEU A 46 10.01 -3.82 -14.96
N LYS A 47 9.55 -3.70 -16.21
CA LYS A 47 10.28 -4.25 -17.38
C LYS A 47 11.64 -3.59 -17.54
N LYS A 48 11.72 -2.28 -17.29
CA LYS A 48 12.96 -1.51 -17.40
C LYS A 48 13.97 -1.94 -16.34
N GLU A 49 13.52 -2.19 -15.12
CA GLU A 49 14.39 -2.54 -14.00
C GLU A 49 14.78 -4.02 -13.97
N PHE A 50 13.80 -4.92 -14.11
CA PHE A 50 13.99 -6.35 -13.90
C PHE A 50 14.09 -7.17 -15.20
N GLY A 51 13.81 -6.53 -16.34
CA GLY A 51 13.79 -7.17 -17.65
C GLY A 51 12.47 -7.88 -17.97
N ALA A 52 12.08 -7.85 -19.24
CA ALA A 52 10.79 -8.38 -19.69
C ALA A 52 10.62 -9.90 -19.52
N THR A 53 11.72 -10.67 -19.42
CA THR A 53 11.68 -12.13 -19.26
C THR A 53 11.28 -12.57 -17.86
N VAL A 54 11.40 -11.70 -16.86
CA VAL A 54 11.03 -11.99 -15.46
C VAL A 54 9.53 -11.78 -15.23
N LEU A 55 8.90 -10.95 -16.05
CA LEU A 55 7.52 -10.54 -15.85
C LEU A 55 6.52 -11.46 -16.55
N PRO A 56 5.36 -11.73 -15.92
CA PRO A 56 4.27 -12.44 -16.58
C PRO A 56 3.69 -11.59 -17.72
N PRO A 57 2.96 -12.22 -18.66
CA PRO A 57 2.29 -11.48 -19.73
C PRO A 57 1.33 -10.41 -19.18
N PHE A 58 1.55 -9.16 -19.59
CA PHE A 58 0.64 -8.06 -19.25
C PHE A 58 -0.53 -7.97 -20.24
N PRO A 59 -1.76 -7.65 -19.81
CA PRO A 59 -2.91 -7.57 -20.71
C PRO A 59 -2.70 -6.48 -21.78
N PRO A 60 -2.94 -6.77 -23.07
CA PRO A 60 -2.64 -5.84 -24.14
C PRO A 60 -3.54 -4.59 -24.12
N LYS A 61 -2.99 -3.48 -24.64
CA LYS A 61 -3.77 -2.28 -24.94
C LYS A 61 -4.81 -2.63 -26.00
N LYS A 62 -6.04 -2.14 -25.83
CA LYS A 62 -7.11 -2.38 -26.80
C LYS A 62 -7.23 -1.16 -27.71
N LEU A 63 -7.32 -1.39 -29.02
CA LEU A 63 -7.50 -0.37 -30.07
C LEU A 63 -8.98 -0.11 -30.39
N PHE A 64 -9.91 -0.89 -29.82
CA PHE A 64 -11.36 -0.82 -30.06
C PHE A 64 -12.13 -0.90 -28.73
N GLY A 65 -13.44 -0.60 -28.78
CA GLY A 65 -14.31 -0.49 -27.61
C GLY A 65 -14.30 -1.69 -26.65
N MET A 66 -14.49 -1.41 -25.36
CA MET A 66 -14.55 -2.40 -24.28
C MET A 66 -15.96 -2.98 -24.17
N THR A 67 -16.13 -4.28 -24.44
CA THR A 67 -17.37 -4.99 -24.05
C THR A 67 -17.24 -5.48 -22.60
N PRO A 68 -18.35 -5.79 -21.89
CA PRO A 68 -18.29 -6.33 -20.54
C PRO A 68 -17.47 -7.61 -20.42
N GLU A 69 -17.57 -8.53 -21.38
CA GLU A 69 -16.82 -9.79 -21.39
C GLU A 69 -15.32 -9.53 -21.52
N LYS A 70 -14.97 -8.58 -22.40
CA LYS A 70 -13.61 -8.10 -22.62
C LYS A 70 -13.03 -7.37 -21.42
N LEU A 71 -13.87 -6.74 -20.61
CA LEU A 71 -13.47 -6.09 -19.38
C LEU A 71 -13.17 -7.14 -18.31
N GLU A 72 -14.03 -8.14 -18.17
CA GLU A 72 -13.85 -9.23 -17.20
C GLU A 72 -12.62 -10.08 -17.51
N GLU A 73 -12.39 -10.42 -18.78
CA GLU A 73 -11.15 -11.07 -19.22
C GLU A 73 -9.91 -10.24 -18.81
N ARG A 74 -9.96 -8.91 -19.00
CA ARG A 74 -8.87 -8.03 -18.59
C ARG A 74 -8.70 -8.02 -17.07
N ARG A 75 -9.79 -7.97 -16.28
CA ARG A 75 -9.74 -8.02 -14.81
C ARG A 75 -9.03 -9.29 -14.35
N LEU A 76 -9.43 -10.46 -14.86
CA LEU A 76 -8.81 -11.74 -14.55
C LEU A 76 -7.32 -11.79 -14.92
N MET A 77 -6.94 -11.26 -16.08
CA MET A 77 -5.53 -11.22 -16.47
C MET A 77 -4.71 -10.25 -15.60
N LEU A 78 -5.27 -9.09 -15.23
CA LEU A 78 -4.61 -8.15 -14.32
C LEU A 78 -4.45 -8.75 -12.92
N GLU A 79 -5.48 -9.44 -12.40
CA GLU A 79 -5.42 -10.15 -11.12
C GLU A 79 -4.28 -11.17 -11.12
N ARG A 80 -4.24 -12.02 -12.14
CA ARG A 80 -3.17 -13.01 -12.29
C ARG A 80 -1.80 -12.35 -12.43
N TYR A 81 -1.70 -11.22 -13.14
CA TYR A 81 -0.46 -10.47 -13.30
C TYR A 81 0.06 -9.99 -11.93
N VAL A 82 -0.75 -9.28 -11.13
CA VAL A 82 -0.31 -8.76 -9.83
C VAL A 82 -0.02 -9.88 -8.84
N GLN A 83 -0.77 -10.98 -8.90
CA GLN A 83 -0.48 -12.17 -8.10
C GLN A 83 0.89 -12.76 -8.44
N ILE A 84 1.25 -12.93 -9.70
CA ILE A 84 2.55 -13.50 -10.07
C ILE A 84 3.69 -12.52 -9.74
N VAL A 85 3.52 -11.23 -10.07
CA VAL A 85 4.55 -10.20 -9.81
C VAL A 85 4.86 -10.07 -8.32
N SER A 86 3.83 -10.10 -7.45
CA SER A 86 4.00 -10.01 -6.00
C SER A 86 4.67 -11.24 -5.36
N GLN A 87 4.83 -12.34 -6.10
CA GLN A 87 5.49 -13.57 -5.63
C GLN A 87 6.95 -13.65 -6.09
N GLU A 88 7.42 -12.76 -6.98
CA GLU A 88 8.83 -12.66 -7.35
C GLU A 88 9.57 -11.83 -6.27
N PRO A 89 10.46 -12.43 -5.46
CA PRO A 89 11.04 -11.76 -4.31
C PRO A 89 11.81 -10.49 -4.65
N ARG A 90 12.47 -10.44 -5.82
CA ARG A 90 13.23 -9.24 -6.23
C ARG A 90 12.32 -8.06 -6.54
N ILE A 91 11.11 -8.32 -7.04
CA ILE A 91 10.13 -7.28 -7.34
C ILE A 91 9.37 -6.92 -6.07
N ALA A 92 8.90 -7.91 -5.31
CA ALA A 92 8.10 -7.68 -4.10
C ALA A 92 8.83 -6.85 -3.04
N ASN A 93 10.17 -6.95 -2.96
CA ASN A 93 10.99 -6.18 -2.03
C ASN A 93 11.60 -4.91 -2.66
N SER A 94 11.12 -4.49 -3.85
CA SER A 94 11.65 -3.32 -4.53
C SER A 94 10.86 -2.05 -4.20
N ASP A 95 11.58 -0.92 -4.17
CA ASP A 95 10.99 0.41 -3.98
C ASP A 95 9.98 0.75 -5.08
N ILE A 96 10.17 0.22 -6.29
CA ILE A 96 9.25 0.39 -7.42
C ILE A 96 7.89 -0.24 -7.09
N PHE A 97 7.89 -1.48 -6.58
CA PHE A 97 6.66 -2.21 -6.24
C PHE A 97 5.96 -1.58 -5.03
N ASN A 98 6.71 -1.35 -3.94
CA ASN A 98 6.16 -0.78 -2.71
C ASN A 98 5.70 0.67 -2.90
N GLY A 99 6.50 1.47 -3.61
CA GLY A 99 6.15 2.85 -3.96
C GLY A 99 4.92 2.95 -4.85
N PHE A 100 4.71 1.99 -5.77
CA PHE A 100 3.48 1.92 -6.56
C PHE A 100 2.25 1.65 -5.67
N LEU A 101 2.32 0.66 -4.77
CA LEU A 101 1.19 0.30 -3.89
C LEU A 101 0.81 1.45 -2.97
N LEU A 102 1.81 2.14 -2.41
CA LEU A 102 1.59 3.28 -1.53
C LEU A 102 0.92 4.44 -2.28
N LYS A 103 1.48 4.84 -3.44
CA LYS A 103 0.91 5.92 -4.26
C LYS A 103 -0.53 5.60 -4.68
N ALA A 104 -0.79 4.38 -5.12
CA ALA A 104 -2.12 3.95 -5.53
C ALA A 104 -3.14 4.00 -4.38
N GLN A 105 -2.73 3.62 -3.17
CA GLN A 105 -3.56 3.70 -1.96
C GLN A 105 -3.90 5.16 -1.62
N GLN A 106 -2.89 6.03 -1.57
CA GLN A 106 -3.04 7.46 -1.29
C GLN A 106 -3.98 8.14 -2.31
N GLU A 107 -3.79 7.88 -3.61
CA GLU A 107 -4.67 8.43 -4.66
C GLU A 107 -6.12 7.95 -4.52
N THR A 108 -6.33 6.69 -4.12
CA THR A 108 -7.67 6.10 -4.00
C THR A 108 -8.44 6.66 -2.82
N GLN A 109 -7.77 6.78 -1.67
CA GLN A 109 -8.40 7.28 -0.45
C GLN A 109 -8.81 8.74 -0.59
N LYS A 110 -8.22 9.50 -1.54
CA LYS A 110 -8.40 10.96 -1.67
C LYS A 110 -8.25 11.67 -0.31
N GLU A 111 -7.54 11.05 0.63
CA GLU A 111 -7.39 11.58 1.97
C GLU A 111 -6.53 12.82 1.84
N THR A 112 -7.14 13.96 2.12
CA THR A 112 -6.38 15.14 2.49
C THR A 112 -5.62 14.74 3.74
N SER A 113 -4.30 14.61 3.61
CA SER A 113 -3.38 14.39 4.72
C SER A 113 -3.84 15.24 5.92
N GLU A 114 -4.24 14.57 6.98
CA GLU A 114 -4.81 15.21 8.16
C GLU A 114 -3.91 15.00 9.37
N ALA A 115 -3.84 16.01 10.24
CA ALA A 115 -3.08 15.93 11.46
C ALA A 115 -3.82 15.02 12.46
N VAL A 116 -3.22 13.88 12.79
CA VAL A 116 -3.74 12.91 13.76
C VAL A 116 -2.84 12.86 14.99
N THR A 117 -3.38 12.36 16.11
CA THR A 117 -2.59 12.08 17.32
C THR A 117 -2.39 10.58 17.48
N LEU A 118 -1.14 10.16 17.58
CA LEU A 118 -0.76 8.76 17.82
C LEU A 118 -0.11 8.62 19.20
N ASP A 119 -0.59 7.64 19.97
CA ASP A 119 -0.02 7.29 21.27
C ASP A 119 1.00 6.16 21.11
N VAL A 120 2.28 6.47 21.35
CA VAL A 120 3.40 5.52 21.35
C VAL A 120 3.77 5.16 22.78
N PHE A 121 3.89 3.86 23.05
CA PHE A 121 4.24 3.35 24.38
C PHE A 121 5.63 2.75 24.36
N LEU A 122 6.48 3.20 25.29
CA LEU A 122 7.76 2.57 25.56
C LEU A 122 7.58 1.29 26.37
N MET A 123 8.61 0.45 26.38
CA MET A 123 8.60 -0.83 27.12
C MET A 123 8.43 -0.66 28.64
N ASN A 124 8.76 0.51 29.20
CA ASN A 124 8.54 0.84 30.61
C ASN A 124 7.11 1.35 30.90
N GLY A 125 6.21 1.33 29.92
CA GLY A 125 4.84 1.81 30.02
C GLY A 125 4.69 3.32 29.87
N TYR A 126 5.79 4.07 29.71
CA TYR A 126 5.73 5.50 29.42
C TYR A 126 5.04 5.76 28.09
N LYS A 127 4.14 6.75 28.06
CA LYS A 127 3.33 7.09 26.89
C LYS A 127 3.76 8.44 26.33
N ILE A 128 3.99 8.47 25.03
CA ILE A 128 4.35 9.63 24.23
C ILE A 128 3.22 9.85 23.23
N THR A 129 2.67 11.05 23.18
CA THR A 129 1.63 11.39 22.21
C THR A 129 2.24 12.29 21.15
N VAL A 130 2.37 11.78 19.93
CA VAL A 130 2.89 12.55 18.79
C VAL A 130 1.74 13.06 17.93
N LYS A 131 1.92 14.25 17.35
CA LYS A 131 1.06 14.77 16.29
C LYS A 131 1.77 14.52 14.97
N ILE A 132 1.17 13.69 14.14
CA ILE A 132 1.70 13.24 12.85
C ILE A 132 0.64 13.47 11.78
N MET A 133 1.02 13.36 10.52
CA MET A 133 0.06 13.31 9.45
C MET A 133 -0.41 11.87 9.21
N SER A 134 -1.64 11.68 8.76
CA SER A 134 -2.17 10.35 8.40
C SER A 134 -1.36 9.64 7.31
N THR A 135 -0.50 10.38 6.61
CA THR A 135 0.37 9.90 5.53
C THR A 135 1.82 9.63 5.95
N ASP A 136 2.18 9.93 7.20
CA ASP A 136 3.55 9.73 7.71
C ASP A 136 3.87 8.23 7.82
N GLN A 137 5.08 7.84 7.43
CA GLN A 137 5.56 6.46 7.51
C GLN A 137 6.13 6.12 8.87
N THR A 138 6.40 4.83 9.10
CA THR A 138 7.00 4.31 10.34
C THR A 138 8.27 5.08 10.74
N GLU A 139 9.13 5.41 9.77
CA GLU A 139 10.35 6.19 9.98
C GLU A 139 10.05 7.61 10.47
N ASP A 140 9.13 8.32 9.81
CA ASP A 140 8.70 9.67 10.20
C ASP A 140 8.16 9.71 11.64
N VAL A 141 7.35 8.71 12.01
CA VAL A 141 6.82 8.55 13.37
C VAL A 141 7.94 8.28 14.36
N LEU A 142 8.87 7.38 14.02
CA LEU A 142 9.97 7.01 14.89
C LEU A 142 10.92 8.19 15.15
N GLU A 143 11.25 8.95 14.11
CA GLU A 143 12.04 10.18 14.20
C GLU A 143 11.34 11.24 15.08
N THR A 144 10.03 11.40 14.91
CA THR A 144 9.23 12.32 15.74
C THR A 144 9.25 11.92 17.21
N VAL A 145 9.13 10.62 17.53
CA VAL A 145 9.21 10.10 18.90
C VAL A 145 10.62 10.26 19.47
N ALA A 146 11.65 9.91 18.70
CA ALA A 146 13.05 10.01 19.11
C ALA A 146 13.42 11.47 19.46
N SER A 147 12.99 12.42 18.64
CA SER A 147 13.18 13.85 18.89
C SER A 147 12.51 14.31 20.19
N GLN A 148 11.27 13.86 20.48
CA GLN A 148 10.58 14.20 21.73
C GLN A 148 11.22 13.57 22.97
N LEU A 149 11.91 12.44 22.81
CA LEU A 149 12.66 11.78 23.87
C LEU A 149 14.08 12.34 24.05
N GLU A 150 14.47 13.33 23.25
CA GLU A 150 15.84 13.85 23.20
C GLU A 150 16.87 12.73 22.92
N LEU A 151 16.46 11.70 22.18
CA LEU A 151 17.35 10.65 21.73
C LEU A 151 18.27 11.20 20.63
N PRO A 152 19.59 11.01 20.73
CA PRO A 152 20.49 11.34 19.63
C PRO A 152 20.09 10.63 18.33
N GLU A 153 20.05 11.36 17.23
CA GLU A 153 19.56 10.90 15.92
C GLU A 153 20.30 9.64 15.41
N GLU A 154 21.59 9.53 15.71
CA GLU A 154 22.42 8.36 15.42
C GLU A 154 21.91 7.06 16.05
N PHE A 155 21.07 7.14 17.08
CA PHE A 155 20.47 5.99 17.72
C PHE A 155 19.06 5.64 17.24
N THR A 156 18.37 6.52 16.51
CA THR A 156 16.98 6.34 16.08
C THR A 156 16.78 5.01 15.34
N TYR A 157 17.71 4.67 14.44
CA TYR A 157 17.64 3.46 13.61
C TYR A 157 17.95 2.14 14.35
N TYR A 158 18.24 2.17 15.65
CA TYR A 158 18.29 0.96 16.49
C TYR A 158 16.94 0.60 17.11
N PHE A 159 15.92 1.43 16.90
CA PHE A 159 14.57 1.22 17.41
C PHE A 159 13.61 0.91 16.25
N THR A 160 12.48 0.29 16.60
CA THR A 160 11.38 0.03 15.66
C THR A 160 10.05 0.17 16.40
N LEU A 161 8.97 0.34 15.64
CA LEU A 161 7.62 0.46 16.18
C LEU A 161 6.86 -0.85 15.96
N TYR A 162 6.01 -1.18 16.94
CA TYR A 162 5.12 -2.34 16.87
C TYR A 162 3.68 -1.88 17.00
N LEU A 163 2.79 -2.51 16.25
CA LEU A 163 1.36 -2.40 16.51
C LEU A 163 1.00 -3.25 17.73
N VAL A 164 0.27 -2.64 18.67
CA VAL A 164 -0.17 -3.29 19.90
C VAL A 164 -1.69 -3.29 19.93
N ARG A 165 -2.28 -4.48 20.10
CA ARG A 165 -3.71 -4.63 20.34
C ARG A 165 -3.95 -4.63 21.85
N LYS A 166 -4.92 -3.82 22.29
CA LYS A 166 -5.44 -3.90 23.64
C LYS A 166 -6.49 -5.02 23.69
N GLU A 167 -6.31 -6.00 24.56
CA GLU A 167 -7.30 -7.04 24.79
C GLU A 167 -8.44 -6.49 25.67
N GLU A 168 -9.69 -6.89 25.38
CA GLU A 168 -10.88 -6.37 26.08
C GLU A 168 -11.08 -7.00 27.47
N ASP A 169 -10.41 -8.11 27.76
CA ASP A 169 -10.60 -8.88 29.00
C ASP A 169 -9.69 -8.38 30.12
N GLY A 170 -10.08 -7.28 30.77
CA GLY A 170 -9.88 -6.97 32.21
C GLY A 170 -8.46 -6.96 32.84
N ASP A 171 -7.47 -7.53 32.18
CA ASP A 171 -6.06 -7.51 32.52
C ASP A 171 -5.40 -6.51 31.57
N ASN A 172 -4.40 -5.78 32.04
CA ASN A 172 -3.67 -4.80 31.21
C ASN A 172 -2.75 -5.50 30.18
N SER A 173 -3.13 -6.67 29.67
CA SER A 173 -2.40 -7.41 28.66
C SER A 173 -2.44 -6.64 27.34
N LYS A 174 -1.24 -6.38 26.83
CA LYS A 174 -0.99 -5.80 25.51
C LYS A 174 -0.30 -6.87 24.69
N SER A 175 -0.92 -7.31 23.61
CA SER A 175 -0.31 -8.26 22.68
C SER A 175 0.34 -7.51 21.52
N LEU A 176 1.58 -7.87 21.20
CA LEU A 176 2.28 -7.42 20.00
C LEU A 176 1.62 -8.08 18.79
N VAL A 177 1.26 -7.26 17.80
CA VAL A 177 0.54 -7.72 16.61
C VAL A 177 1.50 -7.91 15.45
N GLU A 178 2.30 -6.89 15.14
CA GLU A 178 3.17 -6.89 13.95
C GLU A 178 4.28 -5.82 14.11
N MET A 179 5.44 -6.05 13.51
CA MET A 179 6.43 -4.97 13.29
C MET A 179 5.92 -4.08 12.18
N LEU A 180 6.07 -2.77 12.38
CA LEU A 180 5.86 -1.83 11.29
C LEU A 180 7.15 -1.80 10.46
N ASP A 181 7.09 -2.36 9.25
CA ASP A 181 8.13 -2.24 8.22
C ASP A 181 7.96 -0.91 7.43
#